data_AF-A0A8C9XAY1-F1
#
_entry.id   AF-A0A8C9XAY1-F1
#
_cell.length_a   1.000
_cell.length_b   1.000
_cell.length_c   1.000
_cell.angle_alpha   90.00
_cell.angle_beta   90.00
_cell.angle_gamma   90.00
#
_symmetry.space_group_name_H-M   'P 1'
#
loop_
_entity.id
_entity.type
_entity.pdbx_description
1 polymer ?
#
loop_
_entity_poly.entity_id
_entity_poly.type
_entity_poly.pdbx_seq_one_letter_code
_entity_poly.pdbx_strand_id
1 'polypeptide(L)'
;MATDILKEQYNNLQEENDQYKRLISQQKDNLVSLDREVTVSESRILEMLTVPGGILKQQGEHGRLRKHIRVLENKLNQDTVKFNELLSNNMDYRKHIAHLLQQKGLWCNIEKKFNRQLATQQNITEKLGERFNLAFSQRSEAEIRMLEMRECIKVETVNFTKRRMQLKTTIAHDAKRQTFMETKFQEIIPLEEDEDSKKRKQQQQYENGVKKMEMYMQGHSTLVQVTGEGDLRHISNMFIQNEQKNFAHISYINELHNRRNTLKTCTDKMKSDILFLEEENKGHDEKIKSLLKDLESELEKYSCLSDSLEKQCAVVQRTLDQLTTAISGLLDKIMQEVVIVNSDNIVHFTSILEESISNILIQANNLEDEYLVPEKMLLANSDLLPENEAVVETEHSRSSTRSIKSA
;
A
#
# COMPACT_ATOMS: atom_id res chain seq x y z
N MET A 1 77.22 68.74 -104.20
CA MET A 1 75.76 68.48 -104.19
C MET A 1 75.40 67.02 -104.48
N ALA A 2 75.86 66.37 -105.56
CA ALA A 2 75.54 64.95 -105.79
C ALA A 2 76.27 63.95 -104.85
N THR A 3 77.46 64.29 -104.36
CA THR A 3 78.26 63.47 -103.45
C THR A 3 77.77 63.47 -101.99
N ASP A 4 77.10 64.55 -101.58
CA ASP A 4 76.57 64.67 -100.21
C ASP A 4 75.25 63.90 -100.06
N ILE A 5 74.41 63.89 -101.10
CA ILE A 5 73.18 63.10 -101.16
C ILE A 5 73.49 61.59 -101.13
N LEU A 6 74.54 61.14 -101.81
CA LEU A 6 74.97 59.73 -101.80
C LEU A 6 75.55 59.30 -100.44
N LYS A 7 76.27 60.19 -99.75
CA LYS A 7 76.75 59.95 -98.38
C LYS A 7 75.59 59.90 -97.38
N GLU A 8 74.62 60.79 -97.53
CA GLU A 8 73.42 60.81 -96.70
C GLU A 8 72.56 59.55 -96.92
N GLN A 9 72.39 59.11 -98.16
CA GLN A 9 71.74 57.82 -98.47
C GLN A 9 72.49 56.62 -97.92
N TYR A 10 73.83 56.61 -98.01
CA TYR A 10 74.65 55.54 -97.43
C TYR A 10 74.56 55.50 -95.90
N ASN A 11 74.60 56.66 -95.25
CA ASN A 11 74.44 56.76 -93.80
C ASN A 11 73.04 56.33 -93.34
N ASN A 12 71.99 56.73 -94.06
CA ASN A 12 70.62 56.28 -93.78
C ASN A 12 70.48 54.75 -93.94
N LEU A 13 71.04 54.17 -95.01
CA LEU A 13 71.07 52.72 -95.21
C LEU A 13 71.89 51.98 -94.13
N GLN A 14 72.99 52.59 -93.67
CA GLN A 14 73.82 52.05 -92.58
C GLN A 14 73.04 52.07 -91.26
N GLU A 15 72.35 53.19 -90.97
CA GLU A 15 71.49 53.32 -89.79
C GLU A 15 70.31 52.34 -89.82
N GLU A 16 69.64 52.18 -90.96
CA GLU A 16 68.60 51.16 -91.15
C GLU A 16 69.17 49.74 -90.96
N ASN A 17 70.35 49.44 -91.49
CA ASN A 17 70.99 48.14 -91.32
C ASN A 17 71.33 47.88 -89.84
N ASP A 18 71.83 48.89 -89.12
CA ASP A 18 72.14 48.79 -87.70
C ASP A 18 70.87 48.75 -86.83
N GLN A 19 69.75 49.34 -87.27
CA GLN A 19 68.43 49.14 -86.66
C GLN A 19 67.93 47.71 -86.87
N TYR A 20 68.00 47.16 -88.08
CA TYR A 20 67.62 45.78 -88.35
C TYR A 20 68.50 44.78 -87.59
N LYS A 21 69.81 45.01 -87.47
CA LYS A 21 70.69 44.19 -86.62
C LYS A 21 70.29 44.23 -85.15
N ARG A 22 69.94 45.41 -84.62
CA ARG A 22 69.43 45.55 -83.25
C ARG A 22 68.11 44.80 -83.05
N LEU A 23 67.17 44.93 -83.98
CA LEU A 23 65.91 44.18 -83.95
C LEU A 23 66.14 42.67 -84.04
N ILE A 24 67.03 42.20 -84.90
CA ILE A 24 67.40 40.78 -84.99
C ILE A 24 68.01 40.28 -83.69
N SER A 25 68.87 41.07 -83.03
CA SER A 25 69.43 40.72 -81.73
C SER A 25 68.34 40.60 -80.67
N GLN A 26 67.43 41.57 -80.59
CA GLN A 26 66.33 41.55 -79.64
C GLN A 26 65.38 40.37 -79.88
N GLN A 27 65.08 40.04 -81.14
CA GLN A 27 64.27 38.87 -81.47
C GLN A 27 64.96 37.55 -81.12
N LYS A 28 66.29 37.47 -81.27
CA LYS A 28 67.06 36.30 -80.82
C LYS A 28 67.06 36.15 -79.31
N ASP A 29 67.20 37.25 -78.56
CA ASP A 29 67.12 37.24 -77.10
C ASP A 29 65.72 36.81 -76.61
N ASN A 30 64.68 37.31 -77.26
CA ASN A 30 63.30 36.89 -77.00
C ASN A 30 63.10 35.40 -77.28
N LEU A 31 63.61 34.88 -78.40
CA LEU A 31 63.54 33.45 -78.71
C LEU A 31 64.23 32.61 -77.64
N VAL A 32 65.43 33.01 -77.18
CA VAL A 32 66.13 32.30 -76.11
C VAL A 32 65.35 32.34 -74.79
N SER A 33 64.70 33.47 -74.48
CA SER A 33 63.84 33.57 -73.29
C SER A 33 62.62 32.65 -73.37
N LEU A 34 62.00 32.57 -74.55
CA LEU A 34 60.83 31.72 -74.78
C LEU A 34 61.21 30.23 -74.77
N ASP A 35 62.36 29.87 -75.33
CA ASP A 35 62.87 28.49 -75.32
C ASP A 35 63.21 28.03 -73.89
N ARG A 36 63.71 28.94 -73.04
CA ARG A 36 63.85 28.69 -71.59
C ARG A 36 62.50 28.48 -70.91
N GLU A 37 61.48 29.27 -71.24
CA GLU A 37 60.14 29.11 -70.67
C GLU A 37 59.47 27.81 -71.11
N VAL A 38 59.67 27.41 -72.37
CA VAL A 38 59.20 26.13 -72.93
C VAL A 38 59.88 24.97 -72.19
N THR A 39 61.21 24.98 -72.06
CA THR A 39 61.94 23.91 -71.35
C THR A 39 61.56 23.80 -69.87
N VAL A 40 61.30 24.93 -69.19
CA VAL A 40 60.77 24.94 -67.81
C VAL A 40 59.36 24.34 -67.76
N SER A 41 58.49 24.72 -68.69
CA SER A 41 57.11 24.21 -68.77
C SER A 41 57.07 22.71 -69.08
N GLU A 42 57.89 22.25 -70.01
CA GLU A 42 58.07 20.83 -70.34
C GLU A 42 58.62 20.04 -69.14
N SER A 43 59.60 20.59 -68.42
CA SER A 43 60.13 19.97 -67.20
C SER A 43 59.06 19.85 -66.12
N ARG A 44 58.20 20.86 -65.96
CA ARG A 44 57.06 20.82 -65.02
C ARG A 44 56.01 19.79 -65.43
N ILE A 45 55.72 19.66 -66.72
CA ILE A 45 54.80 18.64 -67.24
C ILE A 45 55.39 17.24 -67.03
N LEU A 46 56.68 17.07 -67.30
CA LEU A 46 57.39 15.82 -67.02
C LEU A 46 57.41 15.50 -65.53
N GLU A 47 57.60 16.47 -64.64
CA GLU A 47 57.50 16.27 -63.20
C GLU A 47 56.09 15.79 -62.80
N MET A 48 55.03 16.42 -63.32
CA MET A 48 53.65 15.99 -63.07
C MET A 48 53.33 14.59 -63.64
N LEU A 49 53.98 14.18 -64.73
CA LEU A 49 53.84 12.85 -65.33
C LEU A 49 54.73 11.78 -64.68
N THR A 50 55.91 12.17 -64.21
CA THR A 50 56.90 11.29 -63.55
C THR A 50 56.56 11.04 -62.10
N VAL A 51 55.76 11.89 -61.43
CA VAL A 51 55.06 11.55 -60.19
C VAL A 51 54.20 10.31 -60.48
N PRO A 52 54.63 9.10 -60.09
CA PRO A 52 54.01 7.89 -60.58
C PRO A 52 52.61 7.78 -59.97
N GLY A 53 51.59 8.05 -60.78
CA GLY A 53 50.21 7.72 -60.46
C GLY A 53 49.26 8.87 -60.11
N GLY A 54 49.55 10.13 -60.43
CA GLY A 54 48.66 11.27 -60.12
C GLY A 54 47.19 11.02 -60.48
N ILE A 55 46.88 10.61 -61.72
CA ILE A 55 45.48 10.42 -62.15
C ILE A 55 44.98 8.99 -61.88
N LEU A 56 45.81 7.97 -62.11
CA LEU A 56 45.41 6.56 -61.99
C LEU A 56 45.27 6.10 -60.53
N LYS A 57 46.14 6.60 -59.62
CA LYS A 57 45.98 6.34 -58.18
C LYS A 57 44.77 7.07 -57.61
N GLN A 58 44.53 8.33 -58.00
CA GLN A 58 43.31 9.06 -57.60
C GLN A 58 42.04 8.33 -58.07
N GLN A 59 41.99 7.87 -59.32
CA GLN A 59 40.84 7.10 -59.83
C GLN A 59 40.66 5.76 -59.08
N GLY A 60 41.77 5.10 -58.72
CA GLY A 60 41.79 3.91 -57.88
C GLY A 60 41.31 4.18 -56.45
N GLU A 61 41.74 5.28 -55.83
CA GLU A 61 41.31 5.73 -54.50
C GLU A 61 39.83 6.07 -54.47
N HIS A 62 39.30 6.78 -55.46
CA HIS A 62 37.86 7.00 -55.62
C HIS A 62 37.10 5.67 -55.78
N GLY A 63 37.66 4.70 -56.49
CA GLY A 63 37.10 3.35 -56.59
C GLY A 63 37.07 2.62 -55.24
N ARG A 64 38.13 2.73 -54.44
CA ARG A 64 38.21 2.15 -53.08
C ARG A 64 37.22 2.84 -52.13
N LEU A 65 37.13 4.17 -52.18
CA LEU A 65 36.18 4.94 -51.38
C LEU A 65 34.74 4.59 -51.73
N ARG A 66 34.38 4.50 -53.01
CA ARG A 66 33.04 4.06 -53.44
C ARG A 66 32.70 2.64 -52.95
N LYS A 67 33.66 1.71 -53.02
CA LYS A 67 33.48 0.35 -52.47
C LYS A 67 33.28 0.40 -50.96
N HIS A 68 34.03 1.24 -50.26
CA HIS A 68 33.92 1.41 -48.81
C HIS A 68 32.56 2.00 -48.41
N ILE A 69 32.09 3.04 -49.11
CA ILE A 69 30.75 3.62 -48.95
C ILE A 69 29.69 2.52 -49.12
N ARG A 70 29.77 1.72 -50.20
CA ARG A 70 28.82 0.62 -50.43
C ARG A 70 28.83 -0.43 -49.30
N VAL A 71 30.00 -0.74 -48.73
CA VAL A 71 30.10 -1.66 -47.58
C VAL A 71 29.44 -1.06 -46.34
N LEU A 72 29.65 0.23 -46.09
CA LEU A 72 29.02 0.95 -44.97
C LEU A 72 27.50 1.04 -45.14
N GLU A 73 27.01 1.35 -46.35
CA GLU A 73 25.58 1.36 -46.70
C GLU A 73 24.95 -0.02 -46.49
N ASN A 74 25.62 -1.08 -46.95
CA ASN A 74 25.13 -2.45 -46.75
C ASN A 74 25.09 -2.81 -45.26
N LYS A 75 26.09 -2.39 -44.48
CA LYS A 75 26.11 -2.61 -43.03
C LYS A 75 24.99 -1.84 -42.34
N LEU A 76 24.77 -0.58 -42.71
CA LEU A 76 23.68 0.24 -42.20
C LEU A 76 22.31 -0.38 -42.52
N ASN A 77 22.12 -0.86 -43.76
CA ASN A 77 20.89 -1.54 -44.15
C ASN A 77 20.69 -2.83 -43.34
N GLN A 78 21.74 -3.63 -43.16
CA GLN A 78 21.67 -4.84 -42.34
C GLN A 78 21.29 -4.54 -40.89
N ASP A 79 21.87 -3.51 -40.29
CA ASP A 79 21.56 -3.11 -38.91
C ASP A 79 20.15 -2.49 -38.80
N THR A 80 19.68 -1.79 -39.85
CA THR A 80 18.30 -1.29 -39.95
C THR A 80 17.29 -2.44 -40.02
N VAL A 81 17.57 -3.49 -40.81
CA VAL A 81 16.72 -4.69 -40.89
C VAL A 81 16.66 -5.39 -39.54
N LYS A 82 17.80 -5.60 -38.86
CA LYS A 82 17.83 -6.19 -37.51
C LYS A 82 17.04 -5.35 -36.51
N PHE A 83 17.15 -4.01 -36.59
CA PHE A 83 16.39 -3.12 -35.74
C PHE A 83 14.87 -3.26 -35.97
N ASN A 84 14.44 -3.29 -37.24
CA ASN A 84 13.04 -3.50 -37.58
C ASN A 84 12.52 -4.88 -37.11
N GLU A 85 13.34 -5.92 -37.22
CA GLU A 85 13.02 -7.26 -36.70
C GLU A 85 12.85 -7.24 -35.17
N LEU A 86 13.76 -6.58 -34.45
CA LEU A 86 13.65 -6.39 -32.99
C LEU A 86 12.38 -5.61 -32.62
N LEU A 87 11.99 -4.59 -33.39
CA LEU A 87 10.75 -3.86 -33.17
C LEU A 87 9.51 -4.74 -33.40
N SER A 88 9.50 -5.57 -34.46
CA SER A 88 8.41 -6.51 -34.71
C SER A 88 8.28 -7.52 -33.58
N ASN A 89 9.39 -8.12 -33.15
CA ASN A 89 9.42 -9.03 -32.02
C ASN A 89 8.97 -8.35 -30.72
N ASN A 90 9.40 -7.11 -30.48
CA ASN A 90 8.95 -6.33 -29.32
C ASN A 90 7.45 -6.08 -29.34
N MET A 91 6.87 -5.76 -30.50
CA MET A 91 5.44 -5.61 -30.67
C MET A 91 4.69 -6.92 -30.35
N ASP A 92 5.20 -8.06 -30.79
CA ASP A 92 4.57 -9.36 -30.53
C ASP A 92 4.68 -9.78 -29.06
N TYR A 93 5.82 -9.50 -28.40
CA TYR A 93 5.93 -9.67 -26.95
C TYR A 93 4.94 -8.77 -26.20
N ARG A 94 4.74 -7.52 -26.62
CA ARG A 94 3.73 -6.63 -26.01
C ARG A 94 2.32 -7.19 -26.15
N LYS A 95 1.96 -7.74 -27.31
CA LYS A 95 0.67 -8.43 -27.50
C LYS A 95 0.54 -9.65 -26.59
N HIS A 96 1.60 -10.45 -26.48
CA HIS A 96 1.59 -11.63 -25.61
C HIS A 96 1.43 -11.24 -24.13
N ILE A 97 2.13 -10.21 -23.68
CA ILE A 97 1.98 -9.64 -22.32
C ILE A 97 0.55 -9.15 -22.10
N ALA A 98 -0.03 -8.40 -23.05
CA ALA A 98 -1.41 -7.93 -22.95
C ALA A 98 -2.42 -9.08 -22.82
N HIS A 99 -2.24 -10.15 -23.62
CA HIS A 99 -3.06 -11.35 -23.53
C HIS A 99 -2.92 -12.06 -22.17
N LEU A 100 -1.69 -12.20 -21.64
CA LEU A 100 -1.46 -12.78 -20.30
C LEU A 100 -2.10 -11.93 -19.19
N LEU A 101 -2.05 -10.60 -19.30
CA LEU A 101 -2.70 -9.70 -18.35
C LEU A 101 -4.23 -9.85 -18.38
N GLN A 102 -4.82 -9.99 -19.57
CA GLN A 102 -6.25 -10.28 -19.72
C GLN A 102 -6.61 -11.62 -19.06
N GLN A 103 -5.83 -12.67 -19.32
CA GLN A 103 -6.02 -13.98 -18.69
C GLN A 103 -5.92 -13.88 -17.16
N LYS A 104 -4.91 -13.18 -16.62
CA LYS A 104 -4.78 -12.93 -15.18
C LYS A 104 -6.03 -12.23 -14.62
N GLY A 105 -6.55 -11.22 -15.33
CA GLY A 105 -7.80 -10.56 -14.95
C GLY A 105 -9.00 -11.51 -14.88
N LEU A 106 -9.13 -12.41 -15.86
CA LEU A 106 -10.18 -13.44 -15.87
C LEU A 106 -10.01 -14.42 -14.69
N TRP A 107 -8.79 -14.87 -14.42
CA TRP A 107 -8.49 -15.76 -13.30
C TRP A 107 -8.80 -15.12 -11.95
N CYS A 108 -8.41 -13.86 -11.72
CA CYS A 108 -8.77 -13.14 -10.50
C CYS A 108 -10.30 -13.00 -10.34
N ASN A 109 -11.05 -12.85 -11.43
CA ASN A 109 -12.51 -12.80 -11.36
C ASN A 109 -13.12 -14.16 -11.00
N ILE A 110 -12.57 -15.26 -11.51
CA ILE A 110 -12.98 -16.62 -11.15
C ILE A 110 -12.66 -16.90 -9.69
N GLU A 111 -11.47 -16.56 -9.23
CA GLU A 111 -11.05 -16.70 -7.84
C GLU A 111 -11.98 -15.93 -6.89
N LYS A 112 -12.31 -14.67 -7.20
CA LYS A 112 -13.30 -13.89 -6.43
C LYS A 112 -14.67 -14.57 -6.36
N LYS A 113 -15.13 -15.20 -7.45
CA LYS A 113 -16.40 -15.94 -7.46
C LYS A 113 -16.33 -17.17 -6.55
N PHE A 114 -15.25 -17.95 -6.62
CA PHE A 114 -15.06 -19.12 -5.76
C PHE A 114 -14.93 -18.72 -4.28
N ASN A 115 -14.19 -17.66 -3.97
CA ASN A 115 -14.08 -17.16 -2.60
C ASN A 115 -15.43 -16.70 -2.03
N ARG A 116 -16.28 -16.06 -2.85
CA ARG A 116 -17.65 -15.73 -2.44
C ARG A 116 -18.48 -16.98 -2.17
N GLN A 117 -18.41 -17.99 -3.06
CA GLN A 117 -19.10 -19.26 -2.86
C GLN A 117 -18.63 -19.99 -1.60
N LEU A 118 -17.31 -20.03 -1.35
CA LEU A 118 -16.74 -20.62 -0.15
C LEU A 118 -17.22 -19.93 1.11
N ALA A 119 -17.22 -18.59 1.15
CA ALA A 119 -17.74 -17.81 2.27
C ALA A 119 -19.24 -18.10 2.51
N THR A 120 -20.04 -18.21 1.44
CA THR A 120 -21.45 -18.59 1.60
C THR A 120 -21.63 -19.99 2.17
N GLN A 121 -20.82 -20.97 1.74
CA GLN A 121 -20.88 -22.34 2.26
C GLN A 121 -20.42 -22.42 3.72
N GLN A 122 -19.39 -21.67 4.10
CA GLN A 122 -18.96 -21.56 5.49
C GLN A 122 -20.07 -20.99 6.37
N ASN A 123 -20.74 -19.90 5.94
CA ASN A 123 -21.86 -19.32 6.68
C ASN A 123 -23.05 -20.29 6.82
N ILE A 124 -23.35 -21.06 5.77
CA ILE A 124 -24.39 -22.10 5.82
C ILE A 124 -24.00 -23.20 6.82
N THR A 125 -22.75 -23.65 6.79
CA THR A 125 -22.23 -24.69 7.68
C THR A 125 -22.24 -24.23 9.15
N GLU A 126 -21.86 -22.98 9.40
CA GLU A 126 -21.91 -22.35 10.73
C GLU A 126 -23.34 -22.27 11.26
N LYS A 127 -24.28 -21.72 10.47
CA LYS A 127 -25.71 -21.69 10.83
C LYS A 127 -26.29 -23.08 11.07
N LEU A 128 -25.85 -24.07 10.30
CA LEU A 128 -26.28 -25.45 10.49
C LEU A 128 -25.71 -26.01 11.81
N GLY A 129 -24.45 -25.71 12.12
CA GLY A 129 -23.81 -26.04 13.40
C GLY A 129 -24.53 -25.42 14.59
N GLU A 130 -24.91 -24.15 14.53
CA GLU A 130 -25.72 -23.48 15.56
C GLU A 130 -27.08 -24.17 15.78
N ARG A 131 -27.77 -24.50 14.68
CA ARG A 131 -29.05 -25.23 14.75
C ARG A 131 -28.90 -26.62 15.35
N PHE A 132 -27.84 -27.35 15.00
CA PHE A 132 -27.53 -28.65 15.60
C PHE A 132 -27.26 -28.53 17.10
N ASN A 133 -26.44 -27.55 17.51
CA ASN A 133 -26.14 -27.31 18.92
C ASN A 133 -27.42 -26.98 19.70
N LEU A 134 -28.28 -26.11 19.17
CA LEU A 134 -29.56 -25.78 19.80
C LEU A 134 -30.46 -27.02 19.97
N ALA A 135 -30.62 -27.81 18.92
CA ALA A 135 -31.42 -29.04 18.96
C ALA A 135 -30.85 -30.05 19.96
N PHE A 136 -29.51 -30.15 20.05
CA PHE A 136 -28.84 -31.03 21.01
C PHE A 136 -29.04 -30.54 22.46
N SER A 137 -28.93 -29.25 22.73
CA SER A 137 -29.21 -28.67 24.05
C SER A 137 -30.66 -28.90 24.47
N GLN A 138 -31.62 -28.68 23.56
CA GLN A 138 -33.04 -28.94 23.84
C GLN A 138 -33.31 -30.42 24.13
N ARG A 139 -32.69 -31.32 23.36
CA ARG A 139 -32.79 -32.76 23.61
C ARG A 139 -32.21 -33.12 24.97
N SER A 140 -31.01 -32.63 25.31
CA SER A 140 -30.36 -32.90 26.58
C SER A 140 -31.20 -32.39 27.76
N GLU A 141 -31.79 -31.20 27.64
CA GLU A 141 -32.70 -30.65 28.65
C GLU A 141 -33.95 -31.53 28.82
N ALA A 142 -34.56 -31.99 27.72
CA ALA A 142 -35.69 -32.91 27.78
C ALA A 142 -35.32 -34.25 28.42
N GLU A 143 -34.16 -34.81 28.11
CA GLU A 143 -33.64 -36.04 28.72
C GLU A 143 -33.44 -35.89 30.23
N ILE A 144 -32.91 -34.75 30.69
CA ILE A 144 -32.77 -34.43 32.12
C ILE A 144 -34.15 -34.37 32.79
N ARG A 145 -35.10 -33.61 32.22
CA ARG A 145 -36.48 -33.51 32.77
C ARG A 145 -37.18 -34.87 32.83
N MET A 146 -36.98 -35.73 31.83
CA MET A 146 -37.51 -37.09 31.83
C MET A 146 -36.90 -37.95 32.94
N LEU A 147 -35.59 -37.81 33.18
CA LEU A 147 -34.90 -38.53 34.24
C LEU A 147 -35.38 -38.08 35.63
N GLU A 148 -35.53 -36.78 35.84
CA GLU A 148 -36.11 -36.21 37.07
C GLU A 148 -37.54 -36.73 37.30
N MET A 149 -38.40 -36.67 36.28
CA MET A 149 -39.77 -37.18 36.37
C MET A 149 -39.80 -38.68 36.71
N ARG A 150 -38.91 -39.48 36.11
CA ARG A 150 -38.79 -40.91 36.43
C ARG A 150 -38.41 -41.11 37.89
N GLU A 151 -37.50 -40.32 38.44
CA GLU A 151 -37.10 -40.41 39.84
C GLU A 151 -38.24 -40.00 40.78
N CYS A 152 -38.95 -38.90 40.47
CA CYS A 152 -40.15 -38.50 41.20
C CYS A 152 -41.21 -39.61 41.23
N ILE A 153 -41.45 -40.27 40.09
CA ILE A 153 -42.39 -41.40 40.00
C ILE A 153 -41.94 -42.55 40.91
N LYS A 154 -40.65 -42.93 40.88
CA LYS A 154 -40.13 -43.99 41.77
C LYS A 154 -40.37 -43.65 43.24
N VAL A 155 -39.99 -42.43 43.67
CA VAL A 155 -40.20 -41.97 45.04
C VAL A 155 -41.68 -42.02 45.42
N GLU A 156 -42.57 -41.54 44.55
CA GLU A 156 -44.01 -41.54 44.83
C GLU A 156 -44.59 -42.96 44.87
N THR A 157 -44.13 -43.88 44.02
CA THR A 157 -44.55 -45.29 44.09
C THR A 157 -44.15 -45.98 45.40
N VAL A 158 -42.96 -45.66 45.92
CA VAL A 158 -42.48 -46.14 47.23
C VAL A 158 -43.34 -45.54 48.35
N ASN A 159 -43.59 -44.23 48.31
CA ASN A 159 -44.45 -43.54 49.27
C ASN A 159 -45.88 -44.09 49.25
N PHE A 160 -46.46 -44.28 48.07
CA PHE A 160 -47.78 -44.87 47.89
C PHE A 160 -47.84 -46.30 48.47
N THR A 161 -46.82 -47.11 48.20
CA THR A 161 -46.75 -48.48 48.74
C THR A 161 -46.67 -48.47 50.27
N LYS A 162 -45.91 -47.54 50.86
CA LYS A 162 -45.84 -47.34 52.32
C LYS A 162 -47.20 -46.93 52.89
N ARG A 163 -47.87 -45.93 52.31
CA ARG A 163 -49.22 -45.48 52.74
C ARG A 163 -50.23 -46.63 52.65
N ARG A 164 -50.18 -47.41 51.56
CA ARG A 164 -51.04 -48.58 51.35
C ARG A 164 -50.81 -49.67 52.41
N MET A 165 -49.56 -49.94 52.78
CA MET A 165 -49.24 -50.92 53.81
C MET A 165 -49.72 -50.45 55.19
N GLN A 166 -49.50 -49.18 55.53
CA GLN A 166 -50.00 -48.60 56.78
C GLN A 166 -51.52 -48.70 56.88
N LEU A 167 -52.25 -48.35 55.81
CA LEU A 167 -53.70 -48.46 55.76
C LEU A 167 -54.18 -49.91 55.94
N LYS A 168 -53.53 -50.89 55.28
CA LYS A 168 -53.83 -52.31 55.48
C LYS A 168 -53.64 -52.74 56.94
N THR A 169 -52.57 -52.30 57.59
CA THR A 169 -52.31 -52.59 59.01
C THR A 169 -53.38 -51.98 59.91
N THR A 170 -53.78 -50.72 59.68
CA THR A 170 -54.87 -50.08 60.43
C THR A 170 -56.19 -50.83 60.26
N ILE A 171 -56.55 -51.22 59.02
CA ILE A 171 -57.76 -52.01 58.76
C ILE A 171 -57.70 -53.35 59.48
N ALA A 172 -56.55 -54.05 59.47
CA ALA A 172 -56.39 -55.31 60.20
C ALA A 172 -56.53 -55.13 61.71
N HIS A 173 -56.01 -54.04 62.28
CA HIS A 173 -56.21 -53.69 63.69
C HIS A 173 -57.68 -53.39 64.02
N ASP A 174 -58.37 -52.64 63.16
CA ASP A 174 -59.79 -52.34 63.32
C ASP A 174 -60.66 -53.60 63.19
N ALA A 175 -60.38 -54.46 62.21
CA ALA A 175 -61.05 -55.74 62.05
C ALA A 175 -60.83 -56.65 63.28
N LYS A 176 -59.60 -56.72 63.81
CA LYS A 176 -59.30 -57.47 65.03
C LYS A 176 -60.03 -56.90 66.26
N ARG A 177 -60.14 -55.57 66.35
CA ARG A 177 -60.93 -54.91 67.40
C ARG A 177 -62.41 -55.22 67.24
N GLN A 178 -62.93 -55.19 66.02
CA GLN A 178 -64.33 -55.50 65.73
C GLN A 178 -64.66 -56.95 66.08
N THR A 179 -63.84 -57.91 65.66
CA THR A 179 -64.05 -59.33 66.02
C THR A 179 -63.93 -59.54 67.53
N PHE A 180 -62.98 -58.89 68.20
CA PHE A 180 -62.87 -58.92 69.66
C PHE A 180 -64.14 -58.37 70.34
N MET A 181 -64.69 -57.26 69.85
CA MET A 181 -65.94 -56.69 70.34
C MET A 181 -67.11 -57.65 70.09
N GLU A 182 -67.22 -58.22 68.89
CA GLU A 182 -68.25 -59.21 68.55
C GLU A 182 -68.19 -60.45 69.46
N THR A 183 -67.00 -61.00 69.74
CA THR A 183 -66.84 -62.09 70.70
C THR A 183 -67.24 -61.68 72.12
N LYS A 184 -66.87 -60.46 72.55
CA LYS A 184 -67.28 -59.93 73.85
C LYS A 184 -68.79 -59.68 73.94
N PHE A 185 -69.44 -59.26 72.86
CA PHE A 185 -70.90 -59.09 72.82
C PHE A 185 -71.63 -60.44 72.79
N GLN A 186 -71.05 -61.50 72.21
CA GLN A 186 -71.61 -62.85 72.26
C GLN A 186 -71.52 -63.49 73.67
N GLU A 187 -70.53 -63.11 74.49
CA GLU A 187 -70.40 -63.54 75.89
C GLU A 187 -71.34 -62.78 76.85
N ILE A 188 -71.97 -61.68 76.41
CA ILE A 188 -72.83 -60.80 77.23
C ILE A 188 -74.29 -60.97 76.80
N ILE A 189 -74.88 -62.11 77.15
CA ILE A 189 -76.31 -62.19 77.52
C ILE A 189 -76.36 -63.20 78.69
N PRO A 190 -76.81 -62.87 79.92
CA PRO A 190 -77.52 -61.68 80.36
C PRO A 190 -76.76 -60.87 81.43
N LEU A 191 -77.01 -59.56 81.52
CA LEU A 191 -77.58 -58.94 82.72
C LEU A 191 -77.92 -57.48 82.43
N GLU A 192 -79.08 -57.09 82.92
CA GLU A 192 -79.62 -55.74 82.87
C GLU A 192 -78.67 -54.69 83.46
N GLU A 193 -78.71 -53.54 82.77
CA GLU A 193 -78.56 -52.16 83.25
C GLU A 193 -77.29 -51.74 84.02
N ASP A 194 -76.63 -50.72 83.47
CA ASP A 194 -76.34 -49.53 84.27
C ASP A 194 -76.23 -48.29 83.37
N GLU A 195 -77.28 -47.46 83.40
CA GLU A 195 -77.46 -46.22 82.63
C GLU A 195 -76.53 -45.07 83.07
N ASP A 196 -75.62 -45.29 84.03
CA ASP A 196 -74.82 -44.21 84.62
C ASP A 196 -73.32 -44.21 84.29
N SER A 197 -72.83 -45.18 83.50
CA SER A 197 -71.44 -45.17 83.02
C SER A 197 -71.24 -44.54 81.63
N LYS A 198 -72.32 -44.40 80.83
CA LYS A 198 -72.31 -43.70 79.52
C LYS A 198 -72.16 -42.18 79.67
N LYS A 199 -72.65 -41.58 80.75
CA LYS A 199 -72.67 -40.12 80.94
C LYS A 199 -71.27 -39.51 81.16
N ARG A 200 -70.37 -40.18 81.89
CA ARG A 200 -69.03 -39.62 82.21
C ARG A 200 -68.03 -39.63 81.05
N LYS A 201 -68.12 -40.57 80.10
CA LYS A 201 -67.28 -40.55 78.87
C LYS A 201 -67.84 -39.63 77.78
N GLN A 202 -69.17 -39.50 77.69
CA GLN A 202 -69.79 -38.46 76.87
C GLN A 202 -69.39 -37.07 77.35
N GLN A 203 -69.32 -36.80 78.66
CA GLN A 203 -68.99 -35.47 79.18
C GLN A 203 -67.58 -34.96 78.81
N GLN A 204 -66.54 -35.83 78.80
CA GLN A 204 -65.18 -35.42 78.39
C GLN A 204 -65.01 -35.26 76.87
N GLN A 205 -65.74 -36.03 76.06
CA GLN A 205 -65.83 -35.80 74.61
C GLN A 205 -66.67 -34.56 74.29
N TYR A 206 -67.68 -34.27 75.11
CA TYR A 206 -68.48 -33.05 75.03
C TYR A 206 -67.65 -31.84 75.42
N GLU A 207 -66.86 -31.87 76.51
CA GLU A 207 -66.01 -30.74 76.92
C GLU A 207 -64.86 -30.46 75.93
N ASN A 208 -64.19 -31.48 75.38
CA ASN A 208 -63.17 -31.28 74.35
C ASN A 208 -63.78 -30.88 72.99
N GLY A 209 -64.99 -31.38 72.68
CA GLY A 209 -65.77 -30.97 71.52
C GLY A 209 -66.26 -29.53 71.64
N VAL A 210 -66.70 -29.12 72.84
CA VAL A 210 -67.14 -27.77 73.18
C VAL A 210 -65.95 -26.82 73.16
N LYS A 211 -64.79 -27.16 73.72
CA LYS A 211 -63.58 -26.32 73.62
C LYS A 211 -63.12 -26.13 72.18
N LYS A 212 -63.15 -27.19 71.35
CA LYS A 212 -62.89 -27.05 69.90
C LYS A 212 -63.95 -26.22 69.19
N MET A 213 -65.22 -26.42 69.52
CA MET A 213 -66.34 -25.65 68.97
C MET A 213 -66.19 -24.17 69.34
N GLU A 214 -65.85 -23.87 70.58
CA GLU A 214 -65.63 -22.52 71.10
C GLU A 214 -64.43 -21.86 70.43
N MET A 215 -63.33 -22.58 70.20
CA MET A 215 -62.21 -22.11 69.39
C MET A 215 -62.61 -21.84 67.93
N TYR A 216 -63.40 -22.73 67.30
CA TYR A 216 -63.89 -22.52 65.94
C TYR A 216 -64.89 -21.38 65.85
N MET A 217 -65.75 -21.20 66.85
CA MET A 217 -66.69 -20.08 66.96
C MET A 217 -65.97 -18.75 67.20
N GLN A 218 -64.90 -18.75 68.00
CA GLN A 218 -64.07 -17.57 68.22
C GLN A 218 -63.28 -17.21 66.95
N GLY A 219 -62.73 -18.21 66.25
CA GLY A 219 -62.10 -18.06 64.94
C GLY A 219 -63.08 -17.56 63.87
N HIS A 220 -64.31 -18.06 63.87
CA HIS A 220 -65.38 -17.60 62.98
C HIS A 220 -65.79 -16.17 63.30
N SER A 221 -65.99 -15.83 64.58
CA SER A 221 -66.37 -14.48 65.02
C SER A 221 -65.30 -13.45 64.63
N THR A 222 -64.02 -13.78 64.82
CA THR A 222 -62.91 -12.93 64.38
C THR A 222 -62.83 -12.81 62.85
N LEU A 223 -63.04 -13.90 62.10
CA LEU A 223 -63.10 -13.84 60.63
C LEU A 223 -64.24 -12.95 60.12
N VAL A 224 -65.43 -13.09 60.69
CA VAL A 224 -66.61 -12.26 60.35
C VAL A 224 -66.40 -10.79 60.72
N GLN A 225 -65.73 -10.50 61.86
CA GLN A 225 -65.39 -9.12 62.23
C GLN A 225 -64.41 -8.46 61.25
N VAL A 226 -63.43 -9.20 60.74
CA VAL A 226 -62.40 -8.67 59.82
C VAL A 226 -62.95 -8.55 58.39
N THR A 227 -63.81 -9.48 57.97
CA THR A 227 -64.36 -9.51 56.60
C THR A 227 -65.69 -8.78 56.44
N GLY A 228 -66.44 -8.57 57.53
CA GLY A 228 -67.72 -7.86 57.54
C GLY A 228 -68.91 -8.65 56.99
N GLU A 229 -68.72 -9.91 56.59
CA GLU A 229 -69.73 -10.76 55.96
C GLU A 229 -70.06 -11.98 56.83
N GLY A 230 -71.32 -12.40 56.88
CA GLY A 230 -71.80 -13.47 57.77
C GLY A 230 -71.82 -14.89 57.19
N ASP A 231 -71.64 -15.05 55.87
CA ASP A 231 -71.71 -16.35 55.20
C ASP A 231 -70.31 -16.94 54.97
N LEU A 232 -70.02 -18.05 55.66
CA LEU A 232 -68.74 -18.76 55.61
C LEU A 232 -68.35 -19.17 54.18
N ARG A 233 -69.34 -19.51 53.33
CA ARG A 233 -69.07 -19.88 51.93
C ARG A 233 -68.63 -18.69 51.10
N HIS A 234 -69.18 -17.50 51.38
CA HIS A 234 -68.81 -16.28 50.69
C HIS A 234 -67.40 -15.84 51.09
N ILE A 235 -67.08 -15.88 52.38
CA ILE A 235 -65.73 -15.60 52.89
C ILE A 235 -64.69 -16.55 52.27
N SER A 236 -64.99 -17.85 52.20
CA SER A 236 -64.09 -18.83 51.57
C SER A 236 -63.87 -18.54 50.09
N ASN A 237 -64.92 -18.18 49.34
CA ASN A 237 -64.79 -17.81 47.93
C ASN A 237 -63.98 -16.52 47.74
N MET A 238 -64.21 -15.51 48.59
CA MET A 238 -63.43 -14.27 48.58
C MET A 238 -61.95 -14.52 48.90
N PHE A 239 -61.66 -15.44 49.81
CA PHE A 239 -60.29 -15.83 50.14
C PHE A 239 -59.61 -16.54 48.96
N ILE A 240 -60.31 -17.47 48.31
CA ILE A 240 -59.81 -18.16 47.10
C ILE A 240 -59.54 -17.15 45.98
N GLN A 241 -60.45 -16.21 45.75
CA GLN A 241 -60.25 -15.16 44.74
C GLN A 241 -59.09 -14.22 45.08
N ASN A 242 -58.95 -13.84 46.34
CA ASN A 242 -57.82 -13.02 46.78
C ASN A 242 -56.50 -13.78 46.70
N GLU A 243 -56.47 -15.07 47.03
CA GLU A 243 -55.31 -15.93 46.88
C GLU A 243 -54.90 -16.07 45.42
N GLN A 244 -55.87 -16.25 44.50
CA GLN A 244 -55.61 -16.26 43.06
C GLN A 244 -55.06 -14.92 42.56
N LYS A 245 -55.60 -13.79 43.02
CA LYS A 245 -55.06 -12.45 42.70
C LYS A 245 -53.65 -12.29 43.25
N ASN A 246 -53.40 -12.72 44.48
CA ASN A 246 -52.09 -12.63 45.11
C ASN A 246 -51.06 -13.50 44.37
N PHE A 247 -51.46 -14.71 43.95
CA PHE A 247 -50.64 -15.57 43.10
C PHE A 247 -50.31 -14.89 41.77
N ALA A 248 -51.30 -14.29 41.10
CA ALA A 248 -51.07 -13.54 39.86
C ALA A 248 -50.11 -12.36 40.06
N HIS A 249 -50.23 -11.61 41.17
CA HIS A 249 -49.30 -10.53 41.51
C HIS A 249 -47.87 -11.05 41.75
N ILE A 250 -47.71 -12.14 42.49
CA ILE A 250 -46.39 -12.76 42.74
C ILE A 250 -45.78 -13.27 41.42
N SER A 251 -46.57 -13.92 40.57
CA SER A 251 -46.12 -14.34 39.23
C SER A 251 -45.67 -13.16 38.39
N TYR A 252 -46.43 -12.06 38.39
CA TYR A 252 -46.07 -10.85 37.66
C TYR A 252 -44.80 -10.19 38.21
N ILE A 253 -44.64 -10.13 39.54
CA ILE A 253 -43.42 -9.62 40.19
C ILE A 253 -42.22 -10.48 39.79
N ASN A 254 -42.36 -11.81 39.75
CA ASN A 254 -41.30 -12.71 39.34
C ASN A 254 -40.93 -12.52 37.86
N GLU A 255 -41.92 -12.32 36.99
CA GLU A 255 -41.68 -12.03 35.57
C GLU A 255 -40.94 -10.69 35.39
N LEU A 256 -41.37 -9.63 36.10
CA LEU A 256 -40.67 -8.35 36.12
C LEU A 256 -39.24 -8.48 36.67
N HIS A 257 -39.03 -9.32 37.68
CA HIS A 257 -37.70 -9.57 38.23
C HIS A 257 -36.80 -10.28 37.21
N ASN A 258 -37.31 -11.30 36.52
CA ASN A 258 -36.61 -11.95 35.41
C ASN A 258 -36.31 -10.97 34.27
N ARG A 259 -37.26 -10.10 33.94
CA ARG A 259 -37.05 -9.07 32.91
C ARG A 259 -36.00 -8.05 33.33
N ARG A 260 -35.97 -7.64 34.60
CA ARG A 260 -34.93 -6.78 35.17
C ARG A 260 -33.56 -7.46 35.07
N ASN A 261 -33.46 -8.73 35.46
CA ASN A 261 -32.20 -9.45 35.47
C ASN A 261 -31.66 -9.63 34.04
N THR A 262 -32.51 -10.00 33.09
CA THR A 262 -32.11 -10.09 31.67
C THR A 262 -31.64 -8.74 31.11
N LEU A 263 -32.35 -7.65 31.43
CA LEU A 263 -31.95 -6.30 31.01
C LEU A 263 -30.63 -5.88 31.64
N LYS A 264 -30.40 -6.22 32.92
CA LYS A 264 -29.14 -5.97 33.61
C LYS A 264 -28.00 -6.74 32.96
N THR A 265 -28.16 -8.03 32.67
CA THR A 265 -27.16 -8.82 31.94
C THR A 265 -26.85 -8.25 30.56
N CYS A 266 -27.87 -7.78 29.81
CA CYS A 266 -27.62 -7.08 28.54
C CYS A 266 -26.84 -5.78 28.73
N THR A 267 -27.18 -5.00 29.76
CA THR A 267 -26.49 -3.74 30.07
C THR A 267 -25.02 -4.01 30.42
N ASP A 268 -24.75 -5.03 31.22
CA ASP A 268 -23.40 -5.41 31.61
C ASP A 268 -22.58 -5.89 30.40
N LYS A 269 -23.19 -6.68 29.49
CA LYS A 269 -22.57 -7.06 28.21
C LYS A 269 -22.25 -5.84 27.34
N MET A 270 -23.21 -4.94 27.13
CA MET A 270 -22.99 -3.72 26.35
C MET A 270 -21.86 -2.86 26.93
N LYS A 271 -21.75 -2.76 28.26
CA LYS A 271 -20.63 -2.06 28.90
C LYS A 271 -19.29 -2.75 28.64
N SER A 272 -19.23 -4.07 28.70
CA SER A 272 -18.02 -4.83 28.36
C SER A 272 -17.63 -4.63 26.89
N ASP A 273 -18.61 -4.65 25.97
CA ASP A 273 -18.36 -4.43 24.55
C ASP A 273 -17.86 -2.99 24.27
N ILE A 274 -18.43 -1.99 24.95
CA ILE A 274 -17.95 -0.60 24.87
C ILE A 274 -16.49 -0.50 25.33
N LEU A 275 -16.14 -1.09 26.47
CA LEU A 275 -14.76 -1.08 26.97
C LEU A 275 -13.79 -1.76 26.01
N PHE A 276 -14.20 -2.89 25.42
CA PHE A 276 -13.39 -3.58 24.42
C PHE A 276 -13.16 -2.71 23.17
N LEU A 277 -14.22 -2.08 22.65
CA LEU A 277 -14.11 -1.17 21.50
C LEU A 277 -13.26 0.06 21.81
N GLU A 278 -13.34 0.61 23.03
CA GLU A 278 -12.49 1.72 23.47
C GLU A 278 -11.00 1.31 23.53
N GLU A 279 -10.69 0.11 24.01
CA GLU A 279 -9.33 -0.45 24.03
C GLU A 279 -8.79 -0.64 22.60
N GLU A 280 -9.62 -1.20 21.70
CA GLU A 280 -9.27 -1.40 20.29
C GLU A 280 -9.04 -0.05 19.58
N ASN A 281 -9.89 0.95 19.84
CA ASN A 281 -9.73 2.29 19.29
C ASN A 281 -8.43 2.95 19.76
N LYS A 282 -8.09 2.84 21.05
CA LYS A 282 -6.81 3.34 21.57
C LYS A 282 -5.63 2.68 20.85
N GLY A 283 -5.69 1.36 20.63
CA GLY A 283 -4.67 0.64 19.88
C GLY A 283 -4.56 1.09 18.41
N HIS A 284 -5.68 1.45 17.78
CA HIS A 284 -5.67 2.03 16.43
C HIS A 284 -5.11 3.46 16.41
N ASP A 285 -5.50 4.29 17.36
CA ASP A 285 -5.02 5.67 17.49
C ASP A 285 -3.50 5.71 17.73
N GLU A 286 -2.96 4.80 18.52
CA GLU A 286 -1.51 4.67 18.74
C GLU A 286 -0.78 4.29 17.45
N LYS A 287 -1.31 3.34 16.67
CA LYS A 287 -0.75 2.97 15.36
C LYS A 287 -0.82 4.11 14.35
N ILE A 288 -1.92 4.86 14.32
CA ILE A 288 -2.07 6.03 13.45
C ILE A 288 -1.05 7.10 13.85
N LYS A 289 -0.89 7.37 15.15
CA LYS A 289 0.11 8.32 15.65
C LYS A 289 1.54 7.91 15.31
N SER A 290 1.88 6.62 15.43
CA SER A 290 3.23 6.17 15.04
C SER A 290 3.46 6.32 13.53
N LEU A 291 2.48 5.98 12.71
CA LEU A 291 2.57 6.11 11.25
C LEU A 291 2.68 7.59 10.81
N LEU A 292 1.90 8.48 11.44
CA LEU A 292 1.99 9.92 11.19
C LEU A 292 3.39 10.45 11.52
N LYS A 293 3.95 10.04 12.66
CA LYS A 293 5.30 10.44 13.08
C LYS A 293 6.37 9.96 12.09
N ASP A 294 6.23 8.74 11.56
CA ASP A 294 7.15 8.20 10.56
C ASP A 294 7.07 9.00 9.24
N LEU A 295 5.86 9.31 8.78
CA LEU A 295 5.62 10.14 7.59
C LEU A 295 6.12 11.58 7.76
N GLU A 296 5.93 12.17 8.94
CA GLU A 296 6.46 13.49 9.28
C GLU A 296 8.00 13.50 9.22
N SER A 297 8.65 12.47 9.77
CA SER A 297 10.11 12.33 9.69
C SER A 297 10.60 12.15 8.26
N GLU A 298 9.88 11.40 7.44
CA GLU A 298 10.21 11.22 6.02
C GLU A 298 10.04 12.53 5.24
N LEU A 299 8.97 13.28 5.49
CA LEU A 299 8.73 14.59 4.90
C LEU A 299 9.80 15.60 5.30
N GLU A 300 10.24 15.61 6.56
CA GLU A 300 11.32 16.47 7.03
C GLU A 300 12.67 16.15 6.35
N LYS A 301 12.97 14.87 6.10
CA LYS A 301 14.15 14.45 5.32
C LYS A 301 14.10 14.97 3.88
N TYR A 302 12.96 14.79 3.21
CA TYR A 302 12.80 15.28 1.83
C TYR A 302 12.81 16.81 1.74
N SER A 303 12.27 17.51 2.74
CA SER A 303 12.35 18.97 2.83
C SER A 303 13.80 19.43 2.96
N CYS A 304 14.57 18.85 3.88
CA CYS A 304 16.00 19.15 4.04
C CYS A 304 16.79 18.90 2.75
N LEU A 305 16.50 17.79 2.06
CA LEU A 305 17.13 17.47 0.78
C LEU A 305 16.78 18.51 -0.29
N SER A 306 15.51 18.89 -0.40
CA SER A 306 15.04 19.92 -1.33
C SER A 306 15.73 21.27 -1.06
N ASP A 307 15.80 21.70 0.20
CA ASP A 307 16.48 22.93 0.60
C ASP A 307 17.97 22.90 0.26
N SER A 308 18.62 21.74 0.41
CA SER A 308 20.03 21.56 0.04
C SER A 308 20.25 21.69 -1.48
N LEU A 309 19.35 21.11 -2.27
CA LEU A 309 19.39 21.17 -3.73
C LEU A 309 19.08 22.58 -4.24
N GLU A 310 18.12 23.28 -3.63
CA GLU A 310 17.82 24.67 -3.96
C GLU A 310 19.02 25.58 -3.67
N LYS A 311 19.71 25.38 -2.54
CA LYS A 311 20.97 26.09 -2.24
C LYS A 311 22.04 25.81 -3.30
N GLN A 312 22.21 24.56 -3.71
CA GLN A 312 23.18 24.19 -4.75
C GLN A 312 22.81 24.81 -6.11
N CYS A 313 21.54 24.73 -6.53
CA CYS A 313 21.05 25.38 -7.75
C CYS A 313 21.27 26.89 -7.71
N ALA A 314 21.04 27.55 -6.57
CA ALA A 314 21.29 28.98 -6.42
C ALA A 314 22.79 29.34 -6.54
N VAL A 315 23.69 28.46 -6.09
CA VAL A 315 25.14 28.64 -6.28
C VAL A 315 25.50 28.49 -7.76
N VAL A 316 25.03 27.44 -8.43
CA VAL A 316 25.28 27.20 -9.86
C VAL A 316 24.69 28.33 -10.72
N GLN A 317 23.51 28.84 -10.38
CA GLN A 317 22.93 29.98 -11.08
C GLN A 317 23.81 31.23 -10.93
N ARG A 318 24.29 31.52 -9.72
CA ARG A 318 25.21 32.66 -9.50
C ARG A 318 26.50 32.52 -10.29
N THR A 319 27.08 31.33 -10.37
CA THR A 319 28.31 31.12 -11.16
C THR A 319 28.04 31.23 -12.66
N LEU A 320 26.90 30.73 -13.15
CA LEU A 320 26.48 30.92 -14.54
C LEU A 320 26.24 32.39 -14.87
N ASP A 321 25.59 33.15 -14.00
CA ASP A 321 25.36 34.60 -14.19
C ASP A 321 26.70 35.37 -14.21
N GLN A 322 27.65 35.00 -13.34
CA GLN A 322 29.00 35.56 -13.32
C GLN A 322 29.77 35.26 -14.61
N LEU A 323 29.75 34.01 -15.09
CA LEU A 323 30.38 33.61 -16.35
C LEU A 323 29.74 34.33 -17.54
N THR A 324 28.42 34.42 -17.57
CA THR A 324 27.66 35.14 -18.61
C THR A 324 28.07 36.61 -18.65
N THR A 325 28.20 37.25 -17.47
CA THR A 325 28.64 38.64 -17.34
C THR A 325 30.09 38.81 -17.78
N ALA A 326 30.98 37.89 -17.38
CA ALA A 326 32.41 37.93 -17.74
C ALA A 326 32.62 37.76 -19.25
N ILE A 327 31.89 36.82 -19.87
CA ILE A 327 31.91 36.59 -21.32
C ILE A 327 31.36 37.81 -22.05
N SER A 328 30.23 38.37 -21.59
CA SER A 328 29.68 39.60 -22.17
C SER A 328 30.69 40.75 -22.12
N GLY A 329 31.36 40.94 -20.97
CA GLY A 329 32.40 41.97 -20.82
C GLY A 329 33.65 41.74 -21.67
N LEU A 330 34.07 40.48 -21.88
CA LEU A 330 35.15 40.14 -22.81
C LEU A 330 34.76 40.42 -24.26
N LEU A 331 33.51 40.11 -24.63
CA LEU A 331 32.98 40.31 -25.96
C LEU A 331 32.85 41.80 -26.29
N ASP A 332 32.37 42.61 -25.35
CA ASP A 332 32.35 44.08 -25.46
C ASP A 332 33.77 44.65 -25.66
N LYS A 333 34.78 44.06 -25.00
CA LYS A 333 36.17 44.55 -25.04
C LYS A 333 36.93 44.14 -26.31
N ILE A 334 36.65 42.97 -26.87
CA ILE A 334 37.35 42.42 -28.04
C ILE A 334 36.61 42.76 -29.35
N MET A 335 35.29 42.64 -29.35
CA MET A 335 34.46 42.78 -30.57
C MET A 335 33.74 44.13 -30.68
N GLN A 336 33.64 44.91 -29.58
CA GLN A 336 32.99 46.23 -29.57
C GLN A 336 31.52 46.24 -30.05
N GLU A 337 30.86 45.07 -30.07
CA GLU A 337 29.45 44.89 -30.37
C GLU A 337 28.68 44.50 -29.12
N VAL A 338 27.61 45.24 -28.81
CA VAL A 338 26.73 44.94 -27.67
C VAL A 338 25.84 43.75 -28.03
N VAL A 339 26.22 42.56 -27.57
CA VAL A 339 25.45 41.34 -27.80
C VAL A 339 24.94 40.76 -26.48
N ILE A 340 23.64 40.47 -26.44
CA ILE A 340 22.99 39.88 -25.26
C ILE A 340 23.33 38.38 -25.22
N VAL A 341 24.13 37.99 -24.24
CA VAL A 341 24.56 36.61 -24.02
C VAL A 341 23.47 35.85 -23.26
N ASN A 342 22.87 34.84 -23.90
CA ASN A 342 21.87 33.93 -23.32
C ASN A 342 22.44 32.50 -23.22
N SER A 343 21.86 31.65 -22.36
CA SER A 343 22.29 30.25 -22.12
C SER A 343 22.58 29.45 -23.40
N ASP A 344 21.79 29.61 -24.44
CA ASP A 344 21.94 28.88 -25.71
C ASP A 344 23.06 29.44 -26.60
N ASN A 345 23.40 30.72 -26.41
CA ASN A 345 24.38 31.43 -27.23
C ASN A 345 25.76 31.51 -26.56
N ILE A 346 25.87 31.24 -25.26
CA ILE A 346 27.13 31.27 -24.48
C ILE A 346 28.20 30.41 -25.14
N VAL A 347 27.88 29.16 -25.50
CA VAL A 347 28.86 28.22 -26.08
C VAL A 347 29.35 28.68 -27.46
N HIS A 348 28.46 29.30 -28.24
CA HIS A 348 28.82 29.84 -29.54
C HIS A 348 29.75 31.05 -29.39
N PHE A 349 29.43 31.97 -28.47
CA PHE A 349 30.26 33.15 -28.22
C PHE A 349 31.59 32.80 -27.57
N THR A 350 31.68 31.78 -26.70
CA THR A 350 32.97 31.30 -26.19
C THR A 350 33.85 30.75 -27.30
N SER A 351 33.28 30.00 -28.25
CA SER A 351 34.04 29.47 -29.39
C SER A 351 34.54 30.58 -30.33
N ILE A 352 33.74 31.62 -30.55
CA ILE A 352 34.14 32.81 -31.32
C ILE A 352 35.23 33.59 -30.57
N LEU A 353 35.11 33.73 -29.24
CA LEU A 353 36.14 34.36 -28.42
C LEU A 353 37.45 33.57 -28.48
N GLU A 354 37.41 32.25 -28.36
CA GLU A 354 38.60 31.39 -28.47
C GLU A 354 39.32 31.54 -29.81
N GLU A 355 38.56 31.59 -30.92
CA GLU A 355 39.12 31.80 -32.26
C GLU A 355 39.72 33.21 -32.39
N SER A 356 39.04 34.24 -31.88
CA SER A 356 39.52 35.62 -31.92
C SER A 356 40.78 35.83 -31.07
N ILE A 357 40.83 35.25 -29.86
CA ILE A 357 41.99 35.30 -28.96
C ILE A 357 43.16 34.52 -29.58
N SER A 358 42.90 33.35 -30.18
CA SER A 358 43.93 32.58 -30.89
C SER A 358 44.51 33.38 -32.06
N ASN A 359 43.68 34.10 -32.81
CA ASN A 359 44.14 34.97 -33.89
C ASN A 359 44.96 36.17 -33.37
N ILE A 360 44.59 36.79 -32.24
CA ILE A 360 45.37 37.86 -31.60
C ILE A 360 46.72 37.32 -31.10
N LEU A 361 46.76 36.13 -30.49
CA LEU A 361 48.00 35.49 -30.05
C LEU A 361 48.93 35.14 -31.22
N ILE A 362 48.38 34.68 -32.34
CA ILE A 362 49.14 34.44 -33.57
C ILE A 362 49.72 35.78 -34.11
N GLN A 363 48.95 36.87 -34.07
CA GLN A 363 49.44 38.20 -34.44
C GLN A 363 50.53 38.72 -33.50
N ALA A 364 50.43 38.47 -32.19
CA ALA A 364 51.45 38.82 -31.20
C ALA A 364 52.74 37.99 -31.39
N ASN A 365 52.63 36.68 -31.63
CA ASN A 365 53.80 35.82 -31.91
C ASN A 365 54.49 36.19 -33.24
N ASN A 366 53.75 36.71 -34.22
CA ASN A 366 54.34 37.21 -35.46
C ASN A 366 55.06 38.58 -35.30
N LEU A 367 54.90 39.24 -34.14
CA LEU A 367 55.59 40.48 -33.76
C LEU A 367 56.75 40.26 -32.78
N GLU A 368 56.99 39.02 -32.33
CA GLU A 368 57.98 38.64 -31.30
C GLU A 368 59.40 38.32 -31.85
N ASP A 369 59.79 38.84 -33.02
CA ASP A 369 61.18 38.76 -33.50
C ASP A 369 62.03 40.03 -33.20
N GLU A 370 61.52 40.99 -32.43
CA GLU A 370 62.34 42.09 -31.91
C GLU A 370 61.97 42.44 -30.45
N TYR A 371 62.85 42.03 -29.53
CA TYR A 371 62.93 42.28 -28.07
C TYR A 371 62.27 41.28 -27.10
N LEU A 372 63.15 40.52 -26.41
CA LEU A 372 62.89 39.70 -25.22
C LEU A 372 62.36 40.51 -24.01
N VAL A 373 61.34 39.97 -23.31
CA VAL A 373 61.37 39.71 -21.85
C VAL A 373 60.50 38.47 -21.54
N PRO A 374 61.04 37.41 -20.90
CA PRO A 374 60.24 36.25 -20.45
C PRO A 374 59.57 36.48 -19.08
N GLU A 375 58.37 35.91 -18.95
CA GLU A 375 57.74 35.39 -17.73
C GLU A 375 57.54 36.30 -16.51
N LYS A 376 56.27 36.64 -16.28
CA LYS A 376 55.46 36.23 -15.10
C LYS A 376 54.28 37.19 -14.98
N MET A 377 53.07 36.81 -15.39
CA MET A 377 51.79 37.36 -14.87
C MET A 377 50.57 36.68 -15.52
N LEU A 378 50.53 35.36 -15.73
CA LEU A 378 49.29 34.69 -16.17
C LEU A 378 49.04 33.32 -15.52
N LEU A 379 49.49 33.14 -14.28
CA LEU A 379 49.09 32.03 -13.41
C LEU A 379 48.85 32.56 -12.00
N ALA A 380 47.89 33.47 -11.89
CA ALA A 380 47.28 33.84 -10.62
C ALA A 380 45.79 33.86 -10.89
N ASN A 381 45.16 32.67 -10.91
CA ASN A 381 43.72 32.41 -10.76
C ASN A 381 43.39 30.91 -10.96
N SER A 382 44.30 30.00 -10.59
CA SER A 382 44.04 28.56 -10.58
C SER A 382 43.39 28.05 -9.28
N ASP A 383 42.88 28.96 -8.43
CA ASP A 383 42.25 28.63 -7.14
C ASP A 383 40.71 28.64 -7.17
N LEU A 384 40.09 28.41 -8.34
CA LEU A 384 38.63 28.29 -8.46
C LEU A 384 38.19 26.94 -9.05
N LEU A 385 38.87 25.87 -8.65
CA LEU A 385 38.28 24.53 -8.69
C LEU A 385 37.94 24.13 -7.25
N PRO A 386 36.68 23.77 -6.93
CA PRO A 386 36.39 23.18 -5.64
C PRO A 386 37.19 21.87 -5.53
N GLU A 387 37.98 21.75 -4.47
CA GLU A 387 38.56 20.48 -4.06
C GLU A 387 37.42 19.46 -3.95
N ASN A 388 37.50 18.40 -4.75
CA ASN A 388 36.67 17.21 -4.55
C ASN A 388 37.05 16.60 -3.20
N GLU A 389 36.37 17.01 -2.13
CA GLU A 389 36.26 16.19 -0.93
C GLU A 389 35.42 14.96 -1.29
N ALA A 390 36.13 13.89 -1.65
CA ALA A 390 35.60 12.55 -1.64
C ALA A 390 35.23 12.18 -0.19
N VAL A 391 34.00 12.51 0.21
CA VAL A 391 33.35 11.85 1.36
C VAL A 391 32.95 10.46 0.90
N VAL A 392 33.88 9.53 1.07
CA VAL A 392 33.61 8.09 1.09
C VAL A 392 32.90 7.78 2.41
N GLU A 393 31.58 7.92 2.43
CA GLU A 393 30.75 7.23 3.41
C GLU A 393 30.42 5.83 2.87
N THR A 394 31.26 4.87 3.25
CA THR A 394 30.91 3.46 3.21
C THR A 394 29.87 3.16 4.28
N GLU A 395 28.58 3.23 3.95
CA GLU A 395 27.57 2.50 4.72
C GLU A 395 27.31 1.12 4.10
N HIS A 396 27.90 0.12 4.77
CA HIS A 396 27.52 -1.28 4.64
C HIS A 396 26.05 -1.47 5.04
N SER A 397 25.20 -1.83 4.08
CA SER A 397 23.92 -2.46 4.38
C SER A 397 23.78 -3.76 3.59
N ARG A 398 24.26 -4.87 4.17
CA ARG A 398 23.74 -6.21 3.89
C ARG A 398 23.60 -7.05 5.17
N SER A 399 22.33 -7.29 5.49
CA SER A 399 21.74 -8.51 6.06
C SER A 399 22.25 -9.00 7.43
N SER A 400 21.51 -8.66 8.48
CA SER A 400 21.43 -9.50 9.69
C SER A 400 20.12 -10.29 9.66
N THR A 401 20.21 -11.55 9.24
CA THR A 401 19.20 -12.58 9.50
C THR A 401 19.20 -12.89 10.99
N ARG A 402 18.14 -12.51 11.72
CA ARG A 402 17.90 -13.03 13.07
C ARG A 402 16.82 -14.11 13.02
N SER A 403 17.30 -15.34 13.03
CA SER A 403 16.56 -16.55 13.39
C SER A 403 15.97 -16.37 14.80
N ILE A 404 14.65 -16.48 14.94
CA ILE A 404 13.99 -16.69 16.23
C ILE A 404 13.74 -18.20 16.34
N LYS A 405 14.52 -18.84 17.20
CA LYS A 405 14.28 -20.19 17.71
C LYS A 405 13.24 -20.11 18.83
N SER A 406 12.28 -21.03 18.75
CA SER A 406 11.57 -21.73 19.81
C SER A 406 11.95 -21.41 21.28
N ALA A 407 10.93 -21.05 22.05
CA ALA A 407 10.63 -21.63 23.37
C ALA A 407 9.12 -21.55 23.60
#